data_AF-X1S3G3-F1
#
_entry.id   AF-X1S3G3-F1
#
_cell.length_a   1.000
_cell.length_b   1.000
_cell.length_c   1.000
_cell.angle_alpha   90.00
_cell.angle_beta   90.00
_cell.angle_gamma   90.00
#
_symmetry.space_group_name_H-M   'P 1'
#
loop_
_entity.id
_entity.type
_entity.pdbx_description
1 polymer ?
#
loop_
_entity_poly.entity_id
_entity_poly.type
_entity_poly.pdbx_seq_one_letter_code
_entity_poly.pdbx_strand_id
1 'polypeptide(L)'
;MEHYELRLLADYTQPAVLGVPVVQLANTWNRPTPAAVGGELEADERGEVVFAEIQPPVDAPGLNDEDLRKVVIVLDGHEIGEYISLSGIRTTLMAPVKERIWGAKLYSFGTPRSTNPLQNTTLKYKQNVTVACLAGPTVAGITGAGQSYRVRLWGYVYKTDELHTAFNGGMMLFPAAFNDRARRRIVNISKAPIPINGDTWQTLPGGVNQGIPKINPFARYAYNAL
;
A
#
# COMPACT_ATOMS: atom_id res chain seq x y z
N MET A 1 1.94 -22.92 -11.70
CA MET A 1 1.52 -21.54 -11.41
C MET A 1 2.66 -20.67 -11.91
N GLU A 2 2.42 -19.68 -12.77
CA GLU A 2 3.49 -18.83 -13.29
C GLU A 2 4.12 -18.08 -12.10
N HIS A 3 5.30 -18.53 -11.68
CA HIS A 3 5.98 -17.96 -10.52
C HIS A 3 6.19 -16.48 -10.85
N TYR A 4 5.62 -15.60 -10.02
CA TYR A 4 5.75 -14.15 -10.08
C TYR A 4 4.81 -13.36 -11.01
N GLU A 5 3.54 -13.72 -11.09
CA GLU A 5 2.51 -12.83 -11.62
C GLU A 5 2.04 -11.78 -10.59
N LEU A 6 1.62 -10.61 -11.08
CA LEU A 6 0.99 -9.59 -10.24
C LEU A 6 -0.38 -10.11 -9.78
N ARG A 7 -0.59 -10.17 -8.47
CA ARG A 7 -1.83 -10.69 -7.87
C ARG A 7 -2.50 -9.67 -6.96
N LEU A 8 -3.80 -9.87 -6.77
CA LEU A 8 -4.58 -9.15 -5.77
C LEU A 8 -4.18 -9.70 -4.39
N LEU A 9 -3.65 -8.83 -3.53
CA LEU A 9 -3.13 -9.17 -2.20
C LEU A 9 -4.14 -8.92 -1.10
N ALA A 10 -4.97 -7.90 -1.25
CA ALA A 10 -6.08 -7.64 -0.35
C ALA A 10 -7.21 -6.95 -1.12
N ASP A 11 -8.44 -7.30 -0.79
CA ASP A 11 -9.64 -6.74 -1.40
C ASP A 11 -10.68 -6.45 -0.33
N TYR A 12 -10.79 -5.17 0.00
CA TYR A 12 -11.76 -4.70 0.97
C TYR A 12 -12.91 -3.99 0.26
N THR A 13 -14.13 -4.48 0.41
CA THR A 13 -15.34 -3.74 0.03
C THR A 13 -16.14 -3.41 1.28
N GLN A 14 -16.50 -2.14 1.46
CA GLN A 14 -17.44 -1.71 2.48
C GLN A 14 -18.86 -1.79 1.91
N PRO A 15 -19.84 -2.32 2.64
CA PRO A 15 -19.72 -3.06 3.90
C PRO A 15 -19.11 -4.45 3.68
N ALA A 16 -18.38 -4.96 4.69
CA ALA A 16 -17.68 -6.25 4.62
C ALA A 16 -18.62 -7.48 4.49
N VAL A 17 -19.93 -7.29 4.68
CA VAL A 17 -20.94 -8.33 4.58
C VAL A 17 -21.73 -8.12 3.30
N LEU A 18 -21.60 -9.08 2.36
CA LEU A 18 -22.42 -9.16 1.15
C LEU A 18 -23.90 -9.04 1.52
N GLY A 19 -24.55 -7.94 1.10
CA GLY A 19 -26.00 -7.77 1.21
C GLY A 19 -26.53 -7.02 2.44
N VAL A 20 -25.69 -6.51 3.34
CA VAL A 20 -26.13 -5.69 4.49
C VAL A 20 -25.46 -4.32 4.46
N PRO A 21 -26.18 -3.21 4.19
CA PRO A 21 -25.63 -1.86 4.31
C PRO A 21 -25.20 -1.58 5.75
N VAL A 22 -23.89 -1.61 6.03
CA VAL A 22 -23.34 -1.18 7.32
C VAL A 22 -22.90 0.27 7.18
N VAL A 23 -23.58 1.18 7.87
CA VAL A 23 -23.20 2.60 7.92
C VAL A 23 -21.86 2.73 8.63
N GLN A 24 -20.88 3.41 7.99
CA GLN A 24 -19.69 3.87 8.70
C GLN A 24 -19.97 5.27 9.23
N LEU A 25 -20.05 5.41 10.56
CA LEU A 25 -20.34 6.68 11.21
C LEU A 25 -19.25 7.72 10.94
N ALA A 26 -19.62 9.00 10.96
CA ALA A 26 -18.71 10.14 10.80
C ALA A 26 -17.50 10.05 11.74
N ASN A 27 -16.31 10.41 11.26
CA ASN A 27 -15.04 10.38 12.00
C ASN A 27 -14.68 9.03 12.64
N THR A 28 -15.30 7.93 12.20
CA THR A 28 -14.93 6.59 12.67
C THR A 28 -13.99 5.91 11.70
N TRP A 29 -13.09 5.13 12.27
CA TRP A 29 -12.22 4.25 11.51
C TRP A 29 -12.87 2.89 11.33
N ASN A 30 -12.76 2.38 10.11
CA ASN A 30 -13.09 1.02 9.76
C ASN A 30 -11.78 0.24 9.51
N ARG A 31 -11.61 -0.87 10.21
CA ARG A 31 -10.38 -1.68 10.22
C ARG A 31 -10.74 -3.16 10.03
N PRO A 32 -10.97 -3.61 8.79
CA PRO A 32 -11.18 -5.03 8.52
C PRO A 32 -9.97 -5.86 8.96
N THR A 33 -10.22 -7.09 9.41
CA THR A 33 -9.14 -8.04 9.71
C THR A 33 -8.43 -8.46 8.43
N PRO A 34 -7.15 -8.88 8.49
CA PRO A 34 -6.47 -9.45 7.34
C PRO A 34 -7.24 -10.59 6.66
N ALA A 35 -7.81 -11.52 7.44
CA ALA A 35 -8.67 -12.59 6.94
C ALA A 35 -9.88 -12.06 6.14
N ALA A 36 -10.52 -10.97 6.60
CA ALA A 36 -11.68 -10.39 5.93
C ALA A 36 -11.36 -9.75 4.57
N VAL A 37 -10.09 -9.43 4.30
CA VAL A 37 -9.64 -8.85 3.03
C VAL A 37 -8.82 -9.83 2.19
N GLY A 38 -8.65 -11.07 2.64
CA GLY A 38 -7.76 -12.05 1.98
C GLY A 38 -6.27 -11.69 2.05
N GLY A 39 -5.88 -10.88 3.03
CA GLY A 39 -4.53 -10.32 3.15
C GLY A 39 -3.53 -11.15 3.93
N GLU A 40 -3.82 -12.41 4.21
CA GLU A 40 -2.95 -13.33 4.95
C GLU A 40 -2.01 -14.08 4.01
N LEU A 41 -0.80 -14.34 4.48
CA LEU A 41 0.21 -15.14 3.79
C LEU A 41 0.40 -16.48 4.48
N GLU A 42 0.80 -17.48 3.70
CA GLU A 42 1.33 -18.72 4.25
C GLU A 42 2.66 -18.47 4.99
N ALA A 43 3.04 -19.37 5.90
CA ALA A 43 4.25 -19.19 6.72
C ALA A 43 5.54 -19.07 5.89
N ASP A 44 5.57 -19.74 4.74
CA ASP A 44 6.67 -19.78 3.77
C ASP A 44 6.55 -18.70 2.68
N GLU A 45 5.68 -17.71 2.85
CA GLU A 45 5.43 -16.65 1.87
C GLU A 45 5.89 -15.26 2.35
N ARG A 46 6.30 -14.40 1.41
CA ARG A 46 6.61 -12.98 1.66
C ARG A 46 5.97 -12.10 0.61
N GLY A 47 5.27 -11.06 1.06
CA GLY A 47 4.51 -10.18 0.19
C GLY A 47 5.16 -8.82 0.01
N GLU A 48 5.02 -8.25 -1.18
CA GLU A 48 5.25 -6.84 -1.45
C GLU A 48 4.03 -6.20 -2.12
N VAL A 49 3.52 -5.09 -1.58
CA VAL A 49 2.48 -4.28 -2.22
C VAL A 49 3.14 -3.27 -3.15
N VAL A 50 2.74 -3.32 -4.42
CA VAL A 50 3.24 -2.45 -5.48
C VAL A 50 2.38 -1.21 -5.60
N PHE A 51 1.06 -1.36 -5.53
CA PHE A 51 0.14 -0.24 -5.56
C PHE A 51 -1.19 -0.53 -4.88
N ALA A 52 -1.94 0.54 -4.65
CA ALA A 52 -3.31 0.49 -4.19
C ALA A 52 -4.26 0.98 -5.29
N GLU A 53 -5.50 0.49 -5.25
CA GLU A 53 -6.63 1.05 -5.98
C GLU A 53 -7.75 1.31 -5.02
N ILE A 54 -8.41 2.45 -5.18
CA ILE A 54 -9.52 2.88 -4.37
C ILE A 54 -10.66 3.23 -5.32
N GLN A 55 -11.77 2.52 -5.17
CA GLN A 55 -13.06 2.95 -5.69
C GLN A 55 -13.73 3.79 -4.60
N PRO A 56 -13.81 5.12 -4.79
CA PRO A 56 -14.37 6.01 -3.79
C PRO A 56 -15.88 5.78 -3.63
N PRO A 57 -16.44 6.07 -2.45
CA PRO A 57 -17.89 6.10 -2.25
C PRO A 57 -18.50 7.28 -3.04
N VAL A 58 -19.71 7.13 -3.55
CA VAL A 58 -20.45 8.18 -4.27
C VAL A 58 -21.94 8.16 -3.90
N ASP A 59 -22.54 9.32 -3.61
CA ASP A 59 -23.95 9.44 -3.21
C ASP A 59 -24.96 9.04 -4.28
N ALA A 60 -24.57 9.27 -5.53
CA ALA A 60 -25.26 8.86 -6.74
C ALA A 60 -24.27 9.05 -7.90
N PRO A 61 -24.50 8.43 -9.08
CA PRO A 61 -23.70 8.71 -10.25
C PRO A 61 -23.66 10.22 -10.55
N GLY A 62 -22.54 10.87 -10.21
CA GLY A 62 -22.25 12.25 -10.61
C GLY A 62 -22.64 13.38 -9.65
N LEU A 63 -23.29 13.14 -8.50
CA LEU A 63 -23.88 14.24 -7.72
C LEU A 63 -23.04 14.77 -6.55
N ASN A 64 -22.42 13.93 -5.71
CA ASN A 64 -21.52 14.39 -4.63
C ASN A 64 -20.38 13.39 -4.36
N ASP A 65 -19.28 13.91 -3.84
CA ASP A 65 -18.17 13.11 -3.31
C ASP A 65 -18.47 12.76 -1.85
N GLU A 66 -18.36 11.46 -1.52
CA GLU A 66 -18.49 11.01 -0.14
C GLU A 66 -17.13 11.05 0.58
N ASP A 67 -17.19 11.35 1.87
CA ASP A 67 -16.02 11.69 2.68
C ASP A 67 -15.24 10.44 3.15
N LEU A 68 -14.65 9.66 2.24
CA LEU A 68 -13.58 8.71 2.63
C LEU A 68 -12.26 9.48 2.79
N ARG A 69 -12.12 10.15 3.94
CA ARG A 69 -11.06 11.11 4.21
C ARG A 69 -9.66 10.51 4.07
N LYS A 70 -9.44 9.31 4.61
CA LYS A 70 -8.10 8.72 4.69
C LYS A 70 -8.13 7.21 4.57
N VAL A 71 -7.28 6.68 3.71
CA VAL A 71 -6.98 5.24 3.59
C VAL A 71 -5.52 5.03 3.93
N VAL A 72 -5.28 4.14 4.91
CA VAL A 72 -3.95 3.75 5.38
C VAL A 72 -3.78 2.26 5.16
N ILE A 73 -2.58 1.86 4.75
CA ILE A 73 -2.20 0.45 4.64
C ILE A 73 -1.59 0.01 5.97
N VAL A 74 -1.91 -1.21 6.39
CA VAL A 74 -1.42 -1.81 7.63
C VAL A 74 -0.64 -3.08 7.27
N LEU A 75 0.63 -3.13 7.64
CA LEU A 75 1.54 -4.24 7.35
C LEU A 75 1.91 -4.93 8.65
N ASP A 76 1.58 -6.21 8.83
CA ASP A 76 1.90 -6.98 10.03
C ASP A 76 1.51 -6.24 11.33
N GLY A 77 0.30 -5.66 11.34
CA GLY A 77 -0.21 -4.85 12.45
C GLY A 77 0.33 -3.41 12.57
N HIS A 78 1.24 -2.99 11.70
CA HIS A 78 1.85 -1.65 11.73
C HIS A 78 1.22 -0.73 10.68
N GLU A 79 0.57 0.36 11.11
CA GLU A 79 0.05 1.38 10.20
C GLU A 79 1.20 2.19 9.57
N ILE A 80 1.32 2.19 8.25
CA ILE A 80 2.36 2.96 7.53
C ILE A 80 1.91 4.38 7.14
N GLY A 81 0.88 4.90 7.83
CA GLY A 81 0.25 6.19 7.57
C GLY A 81 1.17 7.41 7.65
N GLU A 82 2.34 7.25 8.27
CA GLU A 82 3.38 8.27 8.33
C GLU A 82 4.08 8.50 6.98
N TYR A 83 4.14 7.47 6.12
CA TYR A 83 4.76 7.51 4.79
C TYR A 83 3.73 7.52 3.66
N ILE A 84 2.70 6.67 3.78
CA ILE A 84 1.64 6.51 2.78
C ILE A 84 0.28 6.82 3.40
N SER A 85 -0.32 7.92 2.96
CA SER A 85 -1.65 8.36 3.37
C SER A 85 -2.45 8.72 2.11
N LEU A 86 -3.37 7.84 1.73
CA LEU A 86 -4.14 7.97 0.49
C LEU A 86 -5.48 8.67 0.77
N SER A 87 -5.90 9.54 -0.13
CA SER A 87 -7.27 10.06 -0.13
C SER A 87 -8.20 9.03 -0.76
N GLY A 88 -9.36 8.81 -0.16
CA GLY A 88 -10.44 8.02 -0.75
C GLY A 88 -11.58 8.86 -1.31
N ILE A 89 -11.45 10.19 -1.32
CA ILE A 89 -12.42 11.11 -1.92
C ILE A 89 -12.19 11.16 -3.44
N ARG A 90 -13.26 11.07 -4.24
CA ARG A 90 -13.19 10.98 -5.70
C ARG A 90 -12.41 12.15 -6.35
N THR A 91 -12.65 13.39 -5.94
CA THR A 91 -11.97 14.59 -6.49
C THR A 91 -10.48 14.68 -6.16
N THR A 92 -10.02 14.01 -5.10
CA THR A 92 -8.62 14.08 -4.63
C THR A 92 -7.93 12.72 -4.67
N LEU A 93 -8.54 11.77 -5.39
CA LEU A 93 -8.13 10.39 -5.47
C LEU A 93 -6.75 10.26 -6.13
N MET A 94 -5.79 9.67 -5.40
CA MET A 94 -4.44 9.44 -5.92
C MET A 94 -4.22 7.99 -6.40
N ALA A 95 -5.15 7.10 -6.09
CA ALA A 95 -5.09 5.67 -6.37
C ALA A 95 -6.37 5.21 -7.11
N PRO A 96 -6.64 5.71 -8.33
CA PRO A 96 -7.83 5.30 -9.07
C PRO A 96 -7.75 3.83 -9.51
N VAL A 97 -8.91 3.23 -9.78
CA VAL A 97 -8.98 1.91 -10.40
C VAL A 97 -8.28 1.92 -11.76
N LYS A 98 -7.52 0.86 -12.08
CA LYS A 98 -6.68 0.78 -13.28
C LYS A 98 -7.45 1.05 -14.58
N GLU A 99 -8.72 0.64 -14.68
CA GLU A 99 -9.54 0.87 -15.88
C GLU A 99 -9.83 2.35 -16.15
N ARG A 100 -9.62 3.23 -15.15
CA ARG A 100 -9.82 4.68 -15.25
C ARG A 100 -8.51 5.44 -15.51
N ILE A 101 -7.39 4.74 -15.72
CA ILE A 101 -6.08 5.37 -15.95
C ILE A 101 -5.77 5.38 -17.44
N TRP A 102 -5.76 6.57 -18.02
CA TRP A 102 -5.26 6.75 -19.39
C TRP A 102 -3.73 6.58 -19.43
N GLY A 103 -3.24 5.82 -20.42
CA GLY A 103 -1.80 5.59 -20.63
C GLY A 103 -1.13 4.68 -19.60
N ALA A 104 -1.91 3.97 -18.76
CA ALA A 104 -1.42 2.99 -17.78
C ALA A 104 -0.35 3.51 -16.79
N LYS A 105 -0.28 4.83 -16.57
CA LYS A 105 0.66 5.47 -15.64
C LYS A 105 0.09 5.45 -14.23
N LEU A 106 0.26 4.32 -13.56
CA LEU A 106 -0.16 4.13 -12.18
C LEU A 106 0.97 4.53 -11.21
N TYR A 107 0.60 5.16 -10.08
CA TYR A 107 1.54 5.45 -9.01
C TYR A 107 1.93 4.16 -8.29
N SER A 108 3.14 3.68 -8.54
CA SER A 108 3.72 2.55 -7.82
C SER A 108 4.49 3.02 -6.59
N PHE A 109 4.39 2.28 -5.50
CA PHE A 109 5.21 2.48 -4.30
C PHE A 109 6.69 2.15 -4.57
N GLY A 110 7.03 1.48 -5.65
CA GLY A 110 8.43 1.23 -6.02
C GLY A 110 8.55 0.38 -7.26
N THR A 111 9.76 -0.13 -7.49
CA THR A 111 10.04 -1.13 -8.51
C THR A 111 10.18 -2.49 -7.82
N PRO A 112 9.21 -3.41 -7.99
CA PRO A 112 9.30 -4.75 -7.44
C PRO A 112 10.52 -5.48 -8.04
N ARG A 113 11.08 -6.44 -7.31
CA ARG A 113 12.27 -7.23 -7.72
C ARG A 113 13.55 -6.46 -8.04
N SER A 114 13.58 -5.15 -7.78
CA SER A 114 14.81 -4.37 -7.94
C SER A 114 15.82 -4.71 -6.84
N THR A 115 17.08 -4.89 -7.19
CA THR A 115 18.18 -5.00 -6.21
C THR A 115 18.72 -3.63 -5.80
N ASN A 116 18.25 -2.56 -6.44
CA ASN A 116 18.59 -1.18 -6.07
C ASN A 116 17.69 -0.72 -4.92
N PRO A 117 18.26 -0.38 -3.74
CA PRO A 117 17.47 -0.02 -2.56
C PRO A 117 16.68 1.28 -2.70
N LEU A 118 17.10 2.19 -3.60
CA LEU A 118 16.36 3.43 -3.87
C LEU A 118 15.14 3.23 -4.77
N GLN A 119 15.05 2.08 -5.43
CA GLN A 119 13.92 1.74 -6.29
C GLN A 119 13.03 0.67 -5.66
N ASN A 120 13.58 -0.24 -4.85
CA ASN A 120 12.84 -1.33 -4.22
C ASN A 120 12.05 -0.88 -2.97
N THR A 121 11.23 0.15 -3.12
CA THR A 121 10.47 0.79 -2.03
C THR A 121 9.03 0.30 -1.94
N THR A 122 8.67 -0.77 -2.65
CA THR A 122 7.39 -1.47 -2.45
C THR A 122 7.20 -1.89 -1.00
N LEU A 123 5.95 -1.93 -0.54
CA LEU A 123 5.63 -2.14 0.87
C LEU A 123 5.77 -3.61 1.24
N LYS A 124 6.65 -3.94 2.19
CA LYS A 124 7.00 -5.34 2.50
C LYS A 124 6.35 -5.80 3.79
N TYR A 125 5.70 -6.96 3.73
CA TYR A 125 5.05 -7.60 4.87
C TYR A 125 5.35 -9.11 4.92
N LYS A 126 5.32 -9.68 6.12
CA LYS A 126 5.73 -11.05 6.43
C LYS A 126 4.56 -12.01 6.59
N GLN A 127 3.47 -11.57 7.19
CA GLN A 127 2.34 -12.41 7.61
C GLN A 127 1.01 -11.88 7.10
N ASN A 128 0.76 -10.58 7.24
CA ASN A 128 -0.54 -10.03 6.88
C ASN A 128 -0.50 -8.58 6.41
N VAL A 129 -1.45 -8.24 5.55
CA VAL A 129 -1.76 -6.89 5.12
C VAL A 129 -3.25 -6.62 5.28
N THR A 130 -3.59 -5.41 5.71
CA THR A 130 -4.97 -4.90 5.70
C THR A 130 -4.98 -3.39 5.47
N VAL A 131 -6.15 -2.78 5.53
CA VAL A 131 -6.35 -1.34 5.38
C VAL A 131 -7.10 -0.77 6.58
N ALA A 132 -6.88 0.50 6.87
CA ALA A 132 -7.66 1.29 7.81
C ALA A 132 -8.25 2.48 7.07
N CYS A 133 -9.57 2.63 7.13
CA CYS A 133 -10.34 3.60 6.36
C CYS A 133 -11.08 4.55 7.31
N LEU A 134 -10.76 5.84 7.26
CA LEU A 134 -11.39 6.88 8.07
C LEU A 134 -12.49 7.59 7.27
N ALA A 135 -13.71 7.53 7.78
CA ALA A 135 -14.79 8.39 7.32
C ALA A 135 -14.55 9.83 7.78
N GLY A 136 -14.91 10.80 6.95
CA GLY A 136 -14.80 12.22 7.27
C GLY A 136 -15.94 12.72 8.15
N PRO A 137 -16.03 14.05 8.32
CA PRO A 137 -16.84 14.66 9.36
C PRO A 137 -18.32 14.82 9.00
N THR A 138 -18.72 14.59 7.74
CA THR A 138 -20.11 14.74 7.31
C THR A 138 -21.03 13.89 8.18
N VAL A 139 -22.06 14.52 8.77
CA VAL A 139 -22.92 13.95 9.83
C VAL A 139 -23.59 12.64 9.42
N ALA A 140 -23.84 12.45 8.12
CA ALA A 140 -24.39 11.21 7.59
C ALA A 140 -23.43 10.02 7.74
N GLY A 141 -22.10 10.22 7.71
CA GLY A 141 -21.14 9.14 7.51
C GLY A 141 -21.26 8.54 6.11
N ILE A 142 -20.71 7.35 5.89
CA ILE A 142 -20.82 6.62 4.60
C ILE A 142 -22.03 5.67 4.71
N THR A 143 -23.15 6.00 4.04
CA THR A 143 -24.51 5.48 4.32
C THR A 143 -25.08 4.46 3.32
N GLY A 144 -24.29 3.45 2.90
CA GLY A 144 -24.84 2.18 2.36
C GLY A 144 -24.62 1.90 0.86
N ALA A 145 -25.29 0.88 0.31
CA ALA A 145 -24.87 0.12 -0.89
C ALA A 145 -24.66 0.90 -2.21
N GLY A 146 -25.21 2.12 -2.35
CA GLY A 146 -24.92 3.03 -3.47
C GLY A 146 -23.63 3.85 -3.28
N GLN A 147 -23.20 3.99 -2.02
CA GLN A 147 -22.06 4.73 -1.50
C GLN A 147 -20.98 3.80 -0.94
N SER A 148 -20.94 2.54 -1.37
CA SER A 148 -19.89 1.61 -1.01
C SER A 148 -18.54 2.05 -1.58
N TYR A 149 -17.47 1.85 -0.81
CA TYR A 149 -16.10 2.00 -1.30
C TYR A 149 -15.39 0.66 -1.34
N ARG A 150 -14.41 0.56 -2.24
CA ARG A 150 -13.56 -0.63 -2.37
C ARG A 150 -12.10 -0.23 -2.38
N VAL A 151 -11.27 -0.93 -1.62
CA VAL A 151 -9.82 -0.75 -1.58
C VAL A 151 -9.17 -2.07 -1.96
N ARG A 152 -8.37 -2.06 -3.03
CA ARG A 152 -7.61 -3.21 -3.51
C ARG A 152 -6.12 -2.93 -3.37
N LEU A 153 -5.36 -3.90 -2.87
CA LEU A 153 -3.91 -3.86 -2.83
C LEU A 153 -3.36 -4.88 -3.80
N TRP A 154 -2.47 -4.45 -4.69
CA TRP A 154 -1.90 -5.29 -5.74
C TRP A 154 -0.39 -5.41 -5.55
N GLY A 155 0.14 -6.59 -5.84
CA GLY A 155 1.56 -6.83 -5.75
C GLY A 155 1.95 -8.27 -5.97
N TYR A 156 3.05 -8.68 -5.34
CA TYR A 156 3.64 -10.00 -5.55
C TYR A 156 3.80 -10.72 -4.22
N VAL A 157 3.77 -12.04 -4.30
CA VAL A 157 4.14 -12.91 -3.20
C VAL A 157 5.16 -13.92 -3.67
N TYR A 158 6.13 -14.14 -2.81
CA TYR A 158 7.27 -14.99 -3.06
C TYR A 158 7.30 -16.11 -2.04
N LYS A 159 7.68 -17.30 -2.48
CA LYS A 159 8.11 -18.34 -1.56
C LYS A 159 9.47 -17.98 -0.99
N THR A 160 9.67 -18.24 0.31
CA THR A 160 10.87 -17.79 1.05
C THR A 160 12.17 -18.38 0.50
N ASP A 161 12.11 -19.58 -0.04
CA ASP A 161 13.21 -20.30 -0.69
C ASP A 161 13.52 -19.73 -2.08
N GLU A 162 12.55 -19.15 -2.78
CA GLU A 162 12.72 -18.56 -4.12
C GLU A 162 13.19 -17.10 -4.12
N LEU A 163 13.16 -16.43 -2.97
CA LEU A 163 13.52 -15.00 -2.85
C LEU A 163 14.89 -14.66 -3.44
N HIS A 164 15.88 -15.54 -3.26
CA HIS A 164 17.22 -15.30 -3.82
C HIS A 164 17.21 -15.25 -5.35
N THR A 165 16.42 -16.11 -5.99
CA THR A 165 16.27 -16.18 -7.45
C THR A 165 15.44 -15.00 -7.96
N ALA A 166 14.35 -14.66 -7.26
CA ALA A 166 13.48 -13.55 -7.62
C ALA A 166 14.19 -12.17 -7.61
N PHE A 167 15.29 -12.04 -6.86
CA PHE A 167 16.06 -10.80 -6.71
C PHE A 167 17.52 -10.93 -7.20
N ASN A 168 17.75 -11.62 -8.32
CA ASN A 168 19.04 -11.67 -9.03
C ASN A 168 20.26 -11.95 -8.10
N GLY A 169 20.18 -13.03 -7.32
CA GLY A 169 21.24 -13.44 -6.37
C GLY A 169 20.97 -13.05 -4.92
N GLY A 170 19.80 -12.45 -4.62
CA GLY A 170 19.30 -12.35 -3.25
C GLY A 170 20.07 -11.35 -2.38
N MET A 171 20.57 -10.26 -2.95
CA MET A 171 21.28 -9.23 -2.19
C MET A 171 20.75 -7.84 -2.53
N MET A 172 20.44 -7.07 -1.49
CA MET A 172 20.11 -5.65 -1.59
C MET A 172 21.41 -4.84 -1.66
N LEU A 173 21.57 -4.08 -2.75
CA LEU A 173 22.84 -3.43 -3.11
C LEU A 173 23.01 -2.09 -2.39
N PHE A 174 23.51 -2.13 -1.16
CA PHE A 174 24.08 -0.97 -0.47
C PHE A 174 25.62 -0.95 -0.57
N PRO A 175 26.28 0.21 -0.42
CA PRO A 175 25.72 1.56 -0.26
C PRO A 175 25.04 2.04 -1.56
N ALA A 176 24.06 2.93 -1.41
CA ALA A 176 23.42 3.60 -2.54
C ALA A 176 23.68 5.10 -2.50
N ALA A 177 23.51 5.79 -3.63
CA ALA A 177 23.75 7.22 -3.71
C ALA A 177 22.60 7.93 -4.45
N PHE A 178 22.11 9.01 -3.84
CA PHE A 178 21.22 9.95 -4.51
C PHE A 178 22.04 11.09 -5.12
N ASN A 179 21.93 11.26 -6.44
CA ASN A 179 22.64 12.31 -7.16
C ASN A 179 21.69 13.48 -7.47
N ASP A 180 21.80 14.54 -6.68
CA ASP A 180 21.11 15.81 -6.94
C ASP A 180 21.94 16.62 -7.94
N ARG A 181 21.64 16.42 -9.23
CA ARG A 181 22.32 17.15 -10.32
C ARG A 181 22.08 18.65 -10.26
N ALA A 182 20.89 19.08 -9.82
CA ALA A 182 20.54 20.50 -9.75
C ALA A 182 21.38 21.23 -8.69
N ARG A 183 21.62 20.57 -7.56
CA ARG A 183 22.43 21.13 -6.46
C ARG A 183 23.90 20.70 -6.49
N ARG A 184 24.31 19.89 -7.48
CA ARG A 184 25.66 19.29 -7.60
C ARG A 184 26.10 18.59 -6.32
N ARG A 185 25.20 17.80 -5.72
CA ARG A 185 25.45 17.08 -4.46
C ARG A 185 25.17 15.59 -4.63
N ILE A 186 25.98 14.79 -3.94
CA ILE A 186 25.76 13.35 -3.81
C ILE A 186 25.47 13.08 -2.34
N VAL A 187 24.32 12.47 -2.07
CA VAL A 187 23.96 11.99 -0.73
C VAL A 187 24.17 10.49 -0.71
N ASN A 188 25.18 10.06 0.03
CA ASN A 188 25.49 8.65 0.21
C ASN A 188 24.60 8.05 1.31
N ILE A 189 24.01 6.90 0.99
CA ILE A 189 23.19 6.10 1.89
C ILE A 189 24.00 4.85 2.23
N SER A 190 24.75 4.96 3.33
CA SER A 190 25.69 3.93 3.77
C SER A 190 25.00 2.94 4.71
N LYS A 191 24.79 1.72 4.23
CA LYS A 191 24.37 0.54 5.01
C LYS A 191 25.16 -0.66 4.54
N ALA A 192 25.25 -1.70 5.37
CA ALA A 192 25.73 -2.98 4.89
C ALA A 192 24.75 -3.56 3.84
N PRO A 193 25.23 -4.27 2.82
CA PRO A 193 24.38 -5.08 1.96
C PRO A 193 23.49 -6.00 2.80
N ILE A 194 22.22 -6.12 2.42
CA ILE A 194 21.25 -6.94 3.17
C ILE A 194 20.93 -8.17 2.31
N PRO A 195 21.14 -9.40 2.80
CA PRO A 195 20.68 -10.59 2.09
C PRO A 195 19.15 -10.56 2.03
N ILE A 196 18.57 -10.96 0.91
CA ILE A 196 17.12 -10.99 0.66
C ILE A 196 16.65 -12.42 0.92
N ASN A 197 16.03 -12.62 2.08
CA ASN A 197 15.47 -13.91 2.49
C ASN A 197 14.25 -13.69 3.40
N GLY A 198 13.65 -14.79 3.86
CA GLY A 198 12.45 -14.75 4.69
C GLY A 198 12.60 -14.02 6.04
N ASP A 199 13.81 -13.95 6.59
CA ASP A 199 14.07 -13.33 7.90
C ASP A 199 14.36 -11.84 7.78
N THR A 200 15.07 -11.45 6.73
CA THR A 200 15.45 -10.05 6.48
C THR A 200 14.40 -9.26 5.72
N TRP A 201 13.32 -9.88 5.25
CA TRP A 201 12.31 -9.27 4.37
C TRP A 201 11.79 -7.91 4.86
N GLN A 202 11.44 -7.79 6.14
CA GLN A 202 10.93 -6.55 6.74
C GLN A 202 12.02 -5.49 6.98
N THR A 203 13.29 -5.85 6.87
CA THR A 203 14.44 -4.93 7.04
C THR A 203 14.87 -4.26 5.73
N LEU A 204 14.32 -4.73 4.60
CA LEU A 204 14.54 -4.14 3.28
C LEU A 204 13.79 -2.80 3.14
N PRO A 205 14.17 -1.95 2.17
CA PRO A 205 13.43 -0.73 1.85
C PRO A 205 11.93 -1.00 1.64
N GLY A 206 11.06 -0.13 2.18
CA GLY A 206 9.60 -0.34 2.22
C GLY A 206 9.11 -1.33 3.29
N GLY A 207 10.00 -1.96 4.07
CA GLY A 207 9.66 -2.80 5.22
C GLY A 207 9.58 -2.03 6.53
N VAL A 208 8.85 -2.58 7.51
CA VAL A 208 8.59 -1.92 8.81
C VAL A 208 9.78 -1.95 9.77
N ASN A 209 10.68 -2.93 9.65
CA ASN A 209 11.78 -3.20 10.59
C ASN A 209 13.15 -2.76 10.03
N GLN A 210 13.17 -1.69 9.24
CA GLN A 210 14.41 -1.15 8.67
C GLN A 210 15.30 -0.50 9.73
N GLY A 211 16.60 -0.81 9.68
CA GLY A 211 17.63 0.00 10.33
C GLY A 211 17.77 1.39 9.68
N ILE A 212 18.41 2.34 10.37
CA ILE A 212 18.67 3.69 9.84
C ILE A 212 19.84 3.66 8.84
N PRO A 213 19.80 4.43 7.74
CA PRO A 213 18.67 5.22 7.24
C PRO A 213 17.53 4.37 6.68
N LYS A 214 16.28 4.78 6.94
CA LYS A 214 15.07 4.13 6.42
C LYS A 214 14.75 4.68 5.03
N ILE A 215 14.37 3.80 4.11
CA ILE A 215 13.95 4.15 2.76
C ILE A 215 12.53 3.62 2.58
N ASN A 216 11.57 4.53 2.40
CA ASN A 216 10.16 4.20 2.25
C ASN A 216 9.57 4.99 1.09
N PRO A 217 8.51 4.45 0.46
CA PRO A 217 7.76 5.22 -0.50
C PRO A 217 7.03 6.36 0.20
N PHE A 218 6.85 7.48 -0.48
CA PHE A 218 6.23 8.65 0.14
C PHE A 218 5.12 9.21 -0.74
N ALA A 219 3.89 9.13 -0.25
CA ALA A 219 2.71 9.71 -0.86
C ALA A 219 1.71 10.07 0.24
N ARG A 220 1.53 11.36 0.48
CA ARG A 220 0.64 11.84 1.53
C ARG A 220 -0.33 12.88 0.99
N TYR A 221 -1.60 12.60 1.23
CA TYR A 221 -2.65 13.60 1.18
C TYR A 221 -2.90 14.15 2.60
N ALA A 222 -3.08 15.46 2.72
CA ALA A 222 -3.36 16.14 3.96
C ALA A 222 -4.57 17.08 3.80
N TYR A 223 -5.37 17.19 4.86
CA TYR A 223 -6.40 18.22 4.99
C TYR A 223 -5.89 19.27 5.96
N ASN A 224 -6.28 20.52 5.75
CA ASN A 224 -6.13 21.55 6.78
C ASN A 224 -6.89 21.11 8.04
N ALA A 225 -6.38 21.51 9.20
CA ALA A 225 -7.18 21.48 10.41
C ALA A 225 -8.39 22.40 10.18
N LEU A 226 -9.60 21.88 10.40
CA LEU A 226 -10.82 22.67 10.43
C LEU A 226 -10.91 23.39 11.78
#